data_AF-A0A1C7DMB4-F1
#
_entry.id   AF-A0A1C7DMB4-F1
#
_cell.length_a   1.000
_cell.length_b   1.000
_cell.length_c   1.000
_cell.angle_alpha   90.00
_cell.angle_beta   90.00
_cell.angle_gamma   90.00
#
_symmetry.space_group_name_H-M   'P 1'
#
loop_
_entity.id
_entity.type
_entity.pdbx_description
1 polymer ?
#
loop_
_entity_poly.entity_id
_entity_poly.type
_entity_poly.pdbx_seq_one_letter_code
_entity_poly.pdbx_strand_id
1 'polypeptide(L)'
;MKKLWAIGLSATFLLTACSEEEATEPKETTTSTDTSDDTSEVKKEMMKFYMSIPNTINAVDADLNKFEMDQAEEALPKGEELQQMKDAAISASNEAANAVDSLEIPETLKDQEEEITSAFSAMRESYELKTEELSKETPSFEAANEKFNEADAQLNEILEELGLAASSIYNEVSQ
;
A
#
# COMPACT_ATOMS: atom_id res chain seq x y z
N MET A 1 37.92 -28.15 -31.44
CA MET A 1 38.66 -29.44 -31.36
C MET A 1 38.93 -29.76 -29.90
N LYS A 2 38.64 -31.00 -29.52
CA LYS A 2 38.53 -31.54 -28.17
C LYS A 2 39.83 -31.40 -27.37
N LYS A 3 39.74 -30.93 -26.12
CA LYS A 3 40.64 -31.35 -25.04
C LYS A 3 39.83 -31.51 -23.75
N LEU A 4 39.52 -32.77 -23.45
CA LEU A 4 39.13 -33.25 -22.14
C LEU A 4 40.36 -33.22 -21.23
N TRP A 5 40.14 -32.98 -19.93
CA TRP A 5 40.86 -33.50 -18.75
C TRP A 5 40.07 -32.93 -17.55
N ALA A 6 39.10 -33.62 -16.96
CA ALA A 6 39.15 -34.81 -16.10
C ALA A 6 39.73 -34.55 -14.69
N ILE A 7 38.89 -34.88 -13.69
CA ILE A 7 39.18 -35.28 -12.29
C ILE A 7 39.51 -34.10 -11.36
N GLY A 8 39.01 -33.95 -10.14
CA GLY A 8 38.18 -34.70 -9.18
C GLY A 8 37.86 -33.66 -8.07
N LEU A 9 37.32 -33.91 -6.88
CA LEU A 9 36.95 -35.05 -6.06
C LEU A 9 36.08 -34.40 -4.96
N SER A 10 34.94 -35.01 -4.61
CA SER A 10 34.07 -34.58 -3.51
C SER A 10 34.79 -34.45 -2.17
N ALA A 11 34.40 -33.48 -1.36
CA ALA A 11 34.55 -33.56 0.10
C ALA A 11 33.46 -32.73 0.81
N THR A 12 32.46 -33.45 1.29
CA THR A 12 31.46 -33.05 2.27
C THR A 12 32.13 -32.47 3.51
N PHE A 13 31.77 -31.25 3.90
CA PHE A 13 32.06 -30.76 5.25
C PHE A 13 30.84 -31.00 6.14
N LEU A 14 31.10 -31.83 7.14
CA LEU A 14 30.18 -32.29 8.18
C LEU A 14 29.88 -31.14 9.15
N LEU A 15 28.61 -31.07 9.56
CA LEU A 15 28.10 -30.27 10.67
C LEU A 15 28.75 -30.72 11.98
N THR A 16 29.40 -29.80 12.69
CA THR A 16 29.78 -29.99 14.10
C THR A 16 28.82 -29.23 15.00
N ALA A 17 28.09 -30.00 15.81
CA ALA A 17 27.23 -29.55 16.88
C ALA A 17 28.02 -29.09 18.13
N CYS A 18 27.41 -28.16 18.87
CA CYS A 18 27.51 -27.86 20.30
C CYS A 18 28.83 -28.10 21.06
N SER A 19 29.33 -27.04 21.69
CA SER A 19 29.98 -27.14 22.99
C SER A 19 29.51 -25.99 23.88
N GLU A 20 28.99 -26.37 25.03
CA GLU A 20 28.60 -25.55 26.18
C GLU A 20 29.67 -25.76 27.26
N GLU A 21 30.22 -24.68 27.85
CA GLU A 21 30.64 -24.60 29.26
C GLU A 21 31.27 -23.23 29.64
N GLU A 22 30.65 -22.62 30.65
CA GLU A 22 31.12 -21.78 31.78
C GLU A 22 32.00 -20.49 31.66
N ALA A 23 31.35 -19.41 32.12
CA ALA A 23 31.74 -18.45 33.18
C ALA A 23 32.96 -17.54 33.01
N THR A 24 32.69 -16.22 32.88
CA THR A 24 33.34 -15.13 33.67
C THR A 24 32.51 -13.83 33.54
N GLU A 25 31.93 -13.35 34.63
CA GLU A 25 31.62 -11.92 34.87
C GLU A 25 32.78 -11.27 35.66
N PRO A 26 32.89 -9.93 35.84
CA PRO A 26 32.02 -8.83 35.42
C PRO A 26 32.76 -7.64 34.77
N LYS A 27 32.06 -6.80 34.00
CA LYS A 27 32.39 -5.37 33.92
C LYS A 27 31.20 -4.53 33.45
N GLU A 28 30.82 -3.58 34.29
CA GLU A 28 29.94 -2.45 33.96
C GLU A 28 30.26 -1.89 32.57
N THR A 29 29.25 -1.71 31.72
CA THR A 29 29.10 -0.44 30.99
C THR A 29 27.66 -0.30 30.48
N THR A 30 27.11 0.87 30.79
CA THR A 30 26.10 1.59 30.01
C THR A 30 24.69 1.01 30.01
N THR A 31 23.83 1.67 30.78
CA THR A 31 22.44 1.96 30.43
C THR A 31 22.37 2.37 28.95
N SER A 32 22.12 1.41 28.07
CA SER A 32 21.61 1.69 26.73
C SER A 32 20.22 2.25 26.93
N THR A 33 20.13 3.58 26.92
CA THR A 33 18.85 4.27 26.83
C THR A 33 18.19 3.81 25.53
N ASP A 34 17.02 3.19 25.67
CA ASP A 34 16.07 2.87 24.61
C ASP A 34 15.84 4.06 23.68
N THR A 35 16.54 4.10 22.56
CA THR A 35 16.15 4.92 21.40
C THR A 35 15.78 4.01 20.21
N SER A 36 15.75 2.69 20.44
CA SER A 36 15.42 1.68 19.43
C SER A 36 13.94 1.27 19.44
N ASP A 37 13.22 1.52 20.53
CA ASP A 37 11.84 1.03 20.68
C ASP A 37 10.86 1.93 19.91
N ASP A 38 11.00 3.25 20.01
CA ASP A 38 10.09 4.23 19.38
C ASP A 38 10.08 4.12 17.85
N THR A 39 11.25 4.05 17.20
CA THR A 39 11.32 3.91 15.73
C THR A 39 10.79 2.55 15.26
N SER A 40 10.92 1.49 16.06
CA SER A 40 10.37 0.18 15.70
C SER A 40 8.84 0.19 15.78
N GLU A 41 8.28 0.84 16.80
CA GLU A 41 6.83 0.96 16.95
C GLU A 41 6.21 1.86 15.87
N VAL A 42 6.84 3.00 15.52
CA VAL A 42 6.39 3.86 14.41
C VAL A 42 6.32 3.09 13.10
N LYS A 43 7.37 2.32 12.76
CA LYS A 43 7.38 1.49 11.54
C LYS A 43 6.25 0.46 11.53
N LYS A 44 6.04 -0.25 12.65
CA LYS A 44 4.97 -1.26 12.76
C LYS A 44 3.60 -0.62 12.61
N GLU A 45 3.39 0.54 13.24
CA GLU A 45 2.12 1.25 13.17
C GLU A 45 1.87 1.79 11.77
N MET A 46 2.90 2.35 11.11
CA MET A 46 2.80 2.76 9.71
C MET A 46 2.44 1.60 8.80
N MET A 47 3.05 0.42 8.96
CA MET A 47 2.70 -0.75 8.15
C MET A 47 1.23 -1.17 8.33
N LYS A 48 0.72 -1.20 9.57
CA LYS A 48 -0.68 -1.53 9.83
C LYS A 48 -1.61 -0.48 9.25
N PHE A 49 -1.30 0.79 9.46
CA PHE A 49 -2.09 1.90 8.96
C PHE A 49 -2.13 1.91 7.43
N TYR A 50 -0.97 1.77 6.77
CA TYR A 50 -0.87 1.67 5.32
C TYR A 50 -1.73 0.53 4.75
N MET A 51 -1.73 -0.65 5.40
CA MET A 51 -2.59 -1.78 5.00
C MET A 51 -4.08 -1.51 5.25
N SER A 52 -4.43 -0.67 6.23
CA SER A 52 -5.84 -0.35 6.50
C SER A 52 -6.48 0.49 5.39
N ILE A 53 -5.69 1.29 4.68
CA ILE A 53 -6.18 2.17 3.60
C ILE A 53 -6.88 1.36 2.48
N PRO A 54 -6.20 0.43 1.76
CA PRO A 54 -6.84 -0.34 0.70
C PRO A 54 -7.95 -1.24 1.26
N ASN A 55 -7.82 -1.77 2.47
CA ASN A 55 -8.87 -2.60 3.07
C ASN A 55 -10.17 -1.81 3.30
N THR A 56 -10.06 -0.56 3.75
CA THR A 56 -11.20 0.33 4.00
C THR A 56 -11.87 0.76 2.71
N ILE A 57 -11.08 1.07 1.67
CA ILE A 57 -11.58 1.42 0.35
C ILE A 57 -12.26 0.22 -0.32
N ASN A 58 -11.60 -0.93 -0.35
CA ASN A 58 -12.09 -2.16 -1.02
C ASN A 58 -13.39 -2.70 -0.42
N ALA A 59 -13.75 -2.25 0.78
CA ALA A 59 -15.01 -2.61 1.42
C ALA A 59 -16.23 -1.93 0.75
N VAL A 60 -16.03 -0.86 -0.02
CA VAL A 60 -17.11 -0.01 -0.54
C VAL A 60 -17.00 0.31 -2.04
N ASP A 61 -15.88 0.02 -2.69
CA ASP A 61 -15.60 0.44 -4.06
C ASP A 61 -15.96 -0.58 -5.16
N ALA A 62 -16.52 -1.73 -4.79
CA ALA A 62 -16.71 -2.87 -5.70
C ALA A 62 -17.49 -2.53 -6.98
N ASP A 63 -18.51 -1.68 -6.89
CA ASP A 63 -19.30 -1.26 -8.06
C ASP A 63 -18.52 -0.29 -8.98
N LEU A 64 -17.65 0.54 -8.40
CA LEU A 64 -16.75 1.41 -9.16
C LEU A 64 -15.71 0.57 -9.92
N ASN A 65 -15.05 -0.36 -9.23
CA ASN A 65 -14.08 -1.28 -9.83
C ASN A 65 -14.71 -2.10 -10.96
N LYS A 66 -15.93 -2.61 -10.74
CA LYS A 66 -16.68 -3.30 -11.78
C LYS A 66 -16.95 -2.41 -13.00
N PHE A 67 -17.33 -1.15 -12.81
CA PHE A 67 -17.54 -0.22 -13.93
C PHE A 67 -16.24 0.02 -14.70
N GLU A 68 -15.13 0.29 -14.01
CA GLU A 68 -13.82 0.54 -14.63
C GLU A 68 -13.32 -0.68 -15.42
N MET A 69 -13.47 -1.89 -14.86
CA MET A 69 -13.15 -3.15 -15.52
C MET A 69 -14.02 -3.35 -16.78
N ASP A 70 -15.35 -3.25 -16.66
CA ASP A 70 -16.25 -3.41 -17.81
C ASP A 70 -15.99 -2.34 -18.88
N GLN A 71 -15.57 -1.13 -18.48
CA GLN A 71 -15.15 -0.07 -19.41
C GLN A 71 -13.87 -0.45 -20.17
N ALA A 72 -12.84 -0.92 -19.46
CA ALA A 72 -11.56 -1.31 -20.05
C ALA A 72 -11.69 -2.52 -20.99
N GLU A 73 -12.61 -3.44 -20.70
CA GLU A 73 -12.91 -4.62 -21.52
C GLU A 73 -13.90 -4.34 -22.66
N GLU A 74 -14.34 -3.09 -22.85
CA GLU A 74 -15.39 -2.71 -23.80
C GLU A 74 -16.70 -3.52 -23.60
N ALA A 75 -16.97 -3.92 -22.35
CA ALA A 75 -18.06 -4.80 -21.94
C ALA A 75 -19.24 -4.06 -21.28
N LEU A 76 -19.19 -2.72 -21.21
CA LEU A 76 -20.27 -1.92 -20.62
C LEU A 76 -21.62 -2.21 -21.28
N PRO A 77 -22.70 -2.31 -20.48
CA PRO A 77 -24.05 -2.45 -20.99
C PRO A 77 -24.53 -1.14 -21.64
N LYS A 78 -25.81 -1.10 -22.05
CA LYS A 78 -26.40 0.07 -22.73
C LYS A 78 -27.72 0.47 -22.09
N GLY A 79 -28.12 1.71 -22.34
CA GLY A 79 -29.44 2.21 -21.92
C GLY A 79 -29.57 2.26 -20.40
N GLU A 80 -30.70 1.78 -19.89
CA GLU A 80 -31.03 1.83 -18.45
C GLU A 80 -30.01 1.07 -17.59
N GLU A 81 -29.50 -0.06 -18.07
CA GLU A 81 -28.51 -0.87 -17.33
C GLU A 81 -27.17 -0.13 -17.20
N LEU A 82 -26.76 0.61 -18.23
CA LEU A 82 -25.57 1.48 -18.14
C LEU A 82 -25.78 2.59 -17.12
N GLN A 83 -26.97 3.19 -17.07
CA GLN A 83 -27.26 4.23 -16.10
C GLN A 83 -27.24 3.69 -14.67
N GLN A 84 -27.84 2.52 -14.43
CA GLN A 84 -27.79 1.86 -13.11
C GLN A 84 -26.36 1.55 -12.67
N MET A 85 -25.50 1.09 -13.59
CA MET A 85 -24.09 0.83 -13.29
C MET A 85 -23.32 2.12 -12.98
N LYS A 86 -23.58 3.22 -13.70
CA LYS A 86 -23.01 4.55 -13.41
C LYS A 86 -23.46 5.06 -12.05
N ASP A 87 -24.76 4.95 -11.72
CA ASP A 87 -25.30 5.41 -10.44
C ASP A 87 -24.69 4.63 -9.26
N ALA A 88 -24.51 3.31 -9.42
CA ALA A 88 -23.83 2.47 -8.43
C ALA A 88 -22.35 2.84 -8.27
N ALA A 89 -21.62 3.01 -9.38
CA ALA A 89 -20.23 3.44 -9.37
C ALA A 89 -20.05 4.84 -8.73
N ILE A 90 -20.99 5.77 -8.96
CA ILE A 90 -21.00 7.09 -8.29
C ILE A 90 -21.19 6.93 -6.79
N SER A 91 -22.12 6.07 -6.35
CA SER A 91 -22.31 5.79 -4.92
C SER A 91 -21.03 5.23 -4.29
N ALA A 92 -20.44 4.21 -4.91
CA ALA A 92 -19.20 3.57 -4.48
C ALA A 92 -18.03 4.56 -4.44
N SER A 93 -17.88 5.42 -5.45
CA SER A 93 -16.83 6.45 -5.48
C SER A 93 -16.98 7.45 -4.33
N ASN A 94 -18.21 7.93 -4.06
CA ASN A 94 -18.47 8.82 -2.92
C ASN A 94 -18.26 8.11 -1.57
N GLU A 95 -18.64 6.83 -1.46
CA GLU A 95 -18.39 6.03 -0.26
C GLU A 95 -16.90 5.81 -0.03
N ALA A 96 -16.11 5.54 -1.08
CA ALA A 96 -14.66 5.42 -0.99
C ALA A 96 -13.99 6.73 -0.54
N ALA A 97 -14.42 7.88 -1.09
CA ALA A 97 -13.96 9.20 -0.63
C ALA A 97 -14.24 9.41 0.87
N ASN A 98 -15.45 9.10 1.32
CA ASN A 98 -15.82 9.17 2.75
C ASN A 98 -15.05 8.16 3.60
N ALA A 99 -14.77 6.97 3.07
CA ALA A 99 -14.03 5.93 3.76
C ALA A 99 -12.58 6.37 4.01
N VAL A 100 -11.94 7.03 3.05
CA VAL A 100 -10.63 7.67 3.23
C VAL A 100 -10.67 8.73 4.33
N ASP A 101 -11.66 9.63 4.31
CA ASP A 101 -11.80 10.68 5.34
C ASP A 101 -12.13 10.11 6.74
N SER A 102 -12.62 8.87 6.83
CA SER A 102 -12.92 8.19 8.09
C SER A 102 -11.72 7.51 8.76
N LEU A 103 -10.59 7.41 8.04
CA LEU A 103 -9.38 6.81 8.58
C LEU A 103 -8.75 7.72 9.63
N GLU A 104 -8.70 7.23 10.86
CA GLU A 104 -8.03 7.93 11.96
C GLU A 104 -6.53 7.69 11.89
N ILE A 105 -5.75 8.77 11.77
CA ILE A 105 -4.28 8.72 11.82
C ILE A 105 -3.89 8.37 13.26
N PRO A 106 -3.15 7.27 13.50
CA PRO A 106 -2.69 6.90 14.83
C PRO A 106 -1.79 8.00 15.43
N GLU A 107 -1.94 8.27 16.74
CA GLU A 107 -1.09 9.26 17.46
C GLU A 107 0.42 8.97 17.30
N THR A 108 0.80 7.70 17.14
CA THR A 108 2.17 7.27 16.87
C THR A 108 2.72 7.81 15.54
N LEU A 109 1.85 8.19 14.60
CA LEU A 109 2.18 8.74 13.28
C LEU A 109 1.96 10.25 13.17
N LYS A 110 1.79 10.96 14.31
CA LYS A 110 1.55 12.42 14.30
C LYS A 110 2.64 13.23 13.60
N ASP A 111 3.88 12.72 13.63
CA ASP A 111 5.02 13.38 12.99
C ASP A 111 4.94 13.29 11.45
N GLN A 112 4.05 12.44 10.91
CA GLN A 112 3.74 12.27 9.48
C GLN A 112 2.31 12.74 9.14
N GLU A 113 1.60 13.37 10.08
CA GLU A 113 0.16 13.68 9.94
C GLU A 113 -0.12 14.60 8.76
N GLU A 114 0.74 15.58 8.52
CA GLU A 114 0.58 16.54 7.42
C GLU A 114 0.70 15.84 6.06
N GLU A 115 1.72 15.01 5.88
CA GLU A 115 1.94 14.25 4.64
C GLU A 115 0.84 13.21 4.40
N ILE A 116 0.41 12.49 5.44
CA ILE A 116 -0.71 11.55 5.35
C ILE A 116 -2.01 12.27 4.95
N THR A 117 -2.29 13.43 5.58
CA THR A 117 -3.49 14.22 5.28
C THR A 117 -3.47 14.79 3.86
N SER A 118 -2.29 15.18 3.37
CA SER A 118 -2.09 15.57 1.97
C SER A 118 -2.43 14.41 1.03
N ALA A 119 -1.91 13.21 1.30
CA ALA A 119 -2.17 12.04 0.48
C ALA A 119 -3.66 11.67 0.46
N PHE A 120 -4.32 11.71 1.63
CA PHE A 120 -5.76 11.49 1.73
C PHE A 120 -6.57 12.54 0.95
N SER A 121 -6.08 13.78 0.90
CA SER A 121 -6.72 14.81 0.09
C SER A 121 -6.61 14.56 -1.41
N ALA A 122 -5.46 14.07 -1.88
CA ALA A 122 -5.29 13.66 -3.27
C ALA A 122 -6.12 12.41 -3.62
N MET A 123 -6.24 11.43 -2.70
CA MET A 123 -7.14 10.27 -2.89
C MET A 123 -8.61 10.70 -2.99
N ARG A 124 -9.06 11.62 -2.13
CA ARG A 124 -10.42 12.15 -2.19
C ARG A 124 -10.68 12.88 -3.51
N GLU A 125 -9.76 13.75 -3.91
CA GLU A 125 -9.85 14.46 -5.20
C GLU A 125 -9.93 13.48 -6.38
N SER A 126 -9.19 12.36 -6.32
CA SER A 126 -9.32 11.28 -7.30
C SER A 126 -10.75 10.74 -7.40
N TYR A 127 -11.37 10.37 -6.27
CA TYR A 127 -12.75 9.86 -6.25
C TYR A 127 -13.79 10.91 -6.66
N GLU A 128 -13.59 12.18 -6.28
CA GLU A 128 -14.43 13.29 -6.74
C GLU A 128 -14.39 13.41 -8.27
N LEU A 129 -13.18 13.36 -8.87
CA LEU A 129 -13.01 13.35 -10.32
C LEU A 129 -13.66 12.12 -10.97
N LYS A 130 -13.56 10.93 -10.38
CA LYS A 130 -14.25 9.73 -10.89
C LYS A 130 -15.77 9.94 -10.91
N THR A 131 -16.34 10.50 -9.84
CA THR A 131 -17.77 10.83 -9.75
C THR A 131 -18.19 11.84 -10.84
N GLU A 132 -17.39 12.89 -11.07
CA GLU A 132 -17.63 13.87 -12.13
C GLU A 132 -17.61 13.23 -13.53
N GLU A 133 -16.64 12.35 -13.78
CA GLU A 133 -16.48 11.65 -15.05
C GLU A 133 -17.63 10.67 -15.33
N LEU A 134 -18.09 9.94 -14.31
CA LEU A 134 -19.22 9.01 -14.41
C LEU A 134 -20.52 9.69 -14.84
N SER A 135 -20.66 11.00 -14.59
CA SER A 135 -21.81 11.80 -15.03
C SER A 135 -21.77 12.16 -16.53
N LYS A 136 -20.67 11.86 -17.23
CA LYS A 136 -20.50 12.15 -18.66
C LYS A 136 -20.94 10.96 -19.51
N GLU A 137 -21.21 11.21 -20.79
CA GLU A 137 -21.55 10.17 -21.76
C GLU A 137 -20.43 9.13 -21.88
N THR A 138 -19.19 9.59 -22.06
CA THR A 138 -17.97 8.78 -22.11
C THR A 138 -17.03 9.23 -20.99
N PRO A 139 -17.04 8.55 -19.83
CA PRO A 139 -16.13 8.84 -18.73
C PRO A 139 -14.68 8.59 -19.11
N SER A 140 -13.76 9.42 -18.61
CA SER A 140 -12.31 9.20 -18.69
C SER A 140 -11.66 9.39 -17.32
N PHE A 141 -11.06 8.34 -16.76
CA PHE A 141 -10.50 8.39 -15.41
C PHE A 141 -9.02 8.78 -15.34
N GLU A 142 -8.42 9.25 -16.44
CA GLU A 142 -6.99 9.59 -16.50
C GLU A 142 -6.57 10.60 -15.42
N ALA A 143 -7.26 11.73 -15.33
CA ALA A 143 -6.95 12.76 -14.32
C ALA A 143 -7.19 12.27 -12.88
N ALA A 144 -8.22 11.45 -12.67
CA ALA A 144 -8.46 10.82 -11.37
C ALA A 144 -7.32 9.85 -11.00
N ASN A 145 -6.86 9.05 -11.96
CA ASN A 145 -5.76 8.10 -11.74
C ASN A 145 -4.44 8.82 -11.49
N GLU A 146 -4.17 9.94 -12.17
CA GLU A 146 -3.03 10.81 -11.85
C GLU A 146 -3.08 11.30 -10.40
N LYS A 147 -4.26 11.72 -9.93
CA LYS A 147 -4.44 12.15 -8.54
C LYS A 147 -4.27 11.04 -7.51
N PHE A 148 -4.73 9.83 -7.82
CA PHE A 148 -4.49 8.69 -6.94
C PHE A 148 -3.00 8.32 -6.88
N ASN A 149 -2.31 8.36 -8.02
CA ASN A 149 -0.87 8.12 -8.08
C ASN A 149 -0.07 9.20 -7.32
N GLU A 150 -0.54 10.46 -7.31
CA GLU A 150 0.05 11.52 -6.46
C GLU A 150 -0.01 11.12 -4.98
N ALA A 151 -1.17 10.63 -4.51
CA ALA A 151 -1.30 10.15 -3.14
C ALA A 151 -0.43 8.93 -2.83
N ASP A 152 -0.36 7.96 -3.75
CA ASP A 152 0.47 6.75 -3.61
C ASP A 152 1.96 7.11 -3.53
N ALA A 153 2.40 8.10 -4.32
CA ALA A 153 3.76 8.63 -4.24
C ALA A 153 4.04 9.28 -2.88
N GLN A 154 3.15 10.13 -2.37
CA GLN A 154 3.30 10.77 -1.06
C GLN A 154 3.39 9.74 0.07
N LEU A 155 2.53 8.71 0.07
CA LEU A 155 2.59 7.66 1.09
C LEU A 155 3.87 6.80 0.97
N ASN A 156 4.36 6.57 -0.24
CA ASN A 156 5.62 5.86 -0.46
C ASN A 156 6.84 6.65 0.04
N GLU A 157 6.86 7.97 -0.10
CA GLU A 157 7.90 8.81 0.48
C GLU A 157 7.96 8.61 2.01
N ILE A 158 6.81 8.59 2.69
CA ILE A 158 6.73 8.33 4.14
C ILE A 158 7.26 6.93 4.49
N LEU A 159 6.91 5.90 3.71
CA LEU A 159 7.43 4.55 3.91
C LEU A 159 8.96 4.54 3.81
N GLU A 160 9.52 5.17 2.78
CA GLU A 160 10.97 5.22 2.56
C GLU A 160 11.71 6.01 3.64
N GLU A 161 11.16 7.13 4.11
CA GLU A 161 11.70 7.91 5.23
C GLU A 161 11.78 7.08 6.53
N LEU A 162 10.78 6.23 6.74
CA LEU A 162 10.76 5.26 7.84
C LEU A 162 11.60 4.01 7.54
N GLY A 163 12.29 3.94 6.40
CA GLY A 163 13.11 2.80 5.99
C GLY A 163 12.30 1.52 5.75
N LEU A 164 11.04 1.67 5.34
CA LEU A 164 10.17 0.61 4.84
C LEU A 164 10.28 0.56 3.30
N ALA A 165 9.86 -0.56 2.71
CA ALA A 165 9.81 -0.68 1.27
C ALA A 165 8.56 0.04 0.72
N ALA A 166 8.73 0.75 -0.39
CA ALA A 166 7.60 1.28 -1.16
C ALA A 166 6.64 0.15 -1.58
N SER A 167 5.36 0.49 -1.67
CA SER A 167 4.26 -0.37 -2.09
C SER A 167 3.33 0.43 -3.02
N SER A 168 2.18 -0.12 -3.40
CA SER A 168 1.20 0.66 -4.17
C SER A 168 -0.22 0.36 -3.72
N ILE A 169 -0.86 1.33 -3.07
CA ILE A 169 -2.28 1.26 -2.72
C ILE A 169 -3.11 1.24 -4.00
N TYR A 170 -2.68 1.94 -5.05
CA TYR A 170 -3.39 1.96 -6.33
C TYR A 170 -3.59 0.53 -6.89
N ASN A 171 -2.55 -0.31 -6.81
CA ASN A 171 -2.64 -1.71 -7.26
C ASN A 171 -3.44 -2.63 -6.32
N GLU A 172 -3.55 -2.28 -5.04
CA GLU A 172 -4.34 -3.05 -4.06
C GLU A 172 -5.83 -2.70 -4.12
N VAL A 173 -6.15 -1.51 -4.64
CA VAL A 173 -7.52 -0.98 -4.77
C VAL A 173 -8.10 -1.20 -6.16
N SER A 174 -7.33 -0.92 -7.21
CA SER A 174 -7.80 -1.03 -8.59
C SER A 174 -7.79 -2.50 -9.02
N GLN A 175 -8.96 -3.14 -9.03
CA GLN A 175 -9.15 -4.55 -9.44
C GLN A 175 -10.12 -4.67 -10.61
#